data_AF-M7NBN0-F1
#
_entry.id   AF-M7NBN0-F1
#
_cell.length_a   1.000
_cell.length_b   1.000
_cell.length_c   1.000
_cell.angle_alpha   90.00
_cell.angle_beta   90.00
_cell.angle_gamma   90.00
#
_symmetry.space_group_name_H-M   'P 1'
#
loop_
_entity.id
_entity.type
_entity.pdbx_description
1 polymer ?
#
loop_
_entity_poly.entity_id
_entity_poly.type
_entity_poly.pdbx_seq_one_letter_code
_entity_poly.pdbx_strand_id
1 'polypeptide(L)'
;MKPVASPIKSRAELGFAALLGTVGVTVVIDAMNLHVPYQQSDGLGPKTVPYMVGALLLVCAVLLVINVLRGGSAEPDEGEDIEAGTPIDWKIVVPLGLVFIINIVFIDMLGWVISGTILFWGSVWPWAGATTSATD
;
A
#
# COMPACT_ATOMS: atom_id res chain seq x y z
N MET A 1 -30.16 0.94 22.53
CA MET A 1 -29.31 2.15 22.63
C MET A 1 -28.48 2.22 21.36
N LYS A 2 -28.54 3.31 20.60
CA LYS A 2 -27.77 3.47 19.35
C LYS A 2 -26.30 3.76 19.74
N PRO A 3 -25.30 2.99 19.27
CA PRO A 3 -23.91 3.33 19.54
C PRO A 3 -23.60 4.63 18.81
N VAL A 4 -23.32 5.69 19.57
CA VAL A 4 -22.80 6.94 19.02
C VAL A 4 -21.32 6.67 18.73
N ALA A 5 -20.98 6.49 17.46
CA ALA A 5 -19.59 6.38 17.05
C ALA A 5 -18.80 7.60 17.55
N SER A 6 -17.61 7.37 18.11
CA SER A 6 -16.74 8.46 18.55
C SER A 6 -16.43 9.38 17.35
N PRO A 7 -16.50 10.72 17.50
CA PRO A 7 -16.22 11.67 16.42
C PRO A 7 -14.85 11.45 15.73
N ILE A 8 -13.89 10.89 16.48
CA ILE A 8 -12.55 10.57 15.98
C ILE A 8 -12.58 9.38 15.01
N LYS A 9 -13.42 8.36 15.29
CA LYS A 9 -13.54 7.15 14.47
C LYS A 9 -14.17 7.46 13.11
N SER A 10 -15.25 8.25 13.11
CA SER A 10 -15.89 8.71 11.87
C SER A 10 -14.95 9.59 11.02
N ARG A 11 -14.11 10.43 11.65
CA ARG A 11 -13.09 11.22 10.95
C ARG A 11 -11.99 10.35 10.34
N ALA A 12 -11.54 9.31 11.03
CA ALA A 12 -10.55 8.37 10.51
C ALA A 12 -11.08 7.58 9.30
N GLU A 13 -12.32 7.10 9.38
CA GLU A 13 -12.98 6.36 8.29
C GLU A 13 -13.18 7.25 7.05
N LEU A 14 -13.57 8.52 7.22
CA LEU A 14 -13.63 9.50 6.13
C LEU A 14 -12.26 9.83 5.55
N GLY A 15 -11.23 9.93 6.41
CA GLY A 15 -9.84 10.11 5.98
C GLY A 15 -9.36 8.95 5.12
N PHE A 16 -9.68 7.71 5.50
CA PHE A 16 -9.36 6.52 4.72
C PHE A 16 -10.12 6.49 3.39
N ALA A 17 -11.39 6.86 3.37
CA ALA A 17 -12.16 7.00 2.14
C ALA A 17 -11.58 8.06 1.19
N ALA A 18 -11.15 9.20 1.72
CA ALA A 18 -10.50 10.25 0.96
C ALA A 18 -9.15 9.81 0.39
N LEU A 19 -8.34 9.08 1.17
CA LEU A 19 -7.09 8.48 0.71
C LEU A 19 -7.35 7.51 -0.44
N LEU A 20 -8.30 6.60 -0.27
CA LEU A 20 -8.63 5.59 -1.27
C LEU A 20 -9.13 6.22 -2.57
N GLY A 21 -9.99 7.26 -2.45
CA GLY A 21 -10.45 8.03 -3.60
C GLY A 21 -9.32 8.75 -4.32
N THR A 22 -8.42 9.40 -3.56
CA THR A 22 -7.26 10.10 -4.12
C THR A 22 -6.35 9.14 -4.89
N VAL A 23 -5.99 8.00 -4.28
CA VAL A 23 -5.17 6.97 -4.91
C VAL A 23 -5.87 6.37 -6.14
N GLY A 24 -7.18 6.12 -6.07
CA GLY A 24 -7.97 5.65 -7.21
C GLY A 24 -7.92 6.63 -8.39
N VAL A 25 -8.10 7.93 -8.13
CA VAL A 25 -8.00 8.97 -9.16
C VAL A 25 -6.59 9.03 -9.76
N THR A 26 -5.54 9.02 -8.93
CA THR A 26 -4.15 9.07 -9.43
C THR A 26 -3.83 7.86 -10.31
N VAL A 27 -4.25 6.66 -9.91
CA VAL A 27 -4.05 5.43 -10.70
C VAL A 27 -4.75 5.53 -12.06
N VAL A 28 -5.97 6.07 -12.11
CA VAL A 28 -6.69 6.28 -13.38
C VAL A 28 -5.97 7.30 -14.27
N ILE A 29 -5.47 8.39 -13.70
CA ILE A 29 -4.70 9.40 -14.44
C ILE A 29 -3.41 8.78 -15.00
N ASP A 30 -2.68 8.01 -14.20
CA ASP A 30 -1.46 7.33 -14.64
C ASP A 30 -1.74 6.32 -15.74
N ALA A 31 -2.84 5.55 -15.63
CA ALA A 31 -3.29 4.63 -16.69
C ALA A 31 -3.59 5.37 -18.01
N MET A 32 -4.19 6.57 -17.94
CA MET A 32 -4.42 7.42 -19.10
C MET A 32 -3.10 7.85 -19.74
N ASN A 33 -2.13 8.27 -18.93
CA ASN A 33 -0.81 8.76 -19.37
C ASN A 33 0.17 7.65 -19.77
N LEU A 34 -0.18 6.38 -19.56
CA LEU A 34 0.69 5.26 -19.90
C LEU A 34 0.95 5.23 -21.42
N HIS A 35 2.18 5.54 -21.82
CA HIS A 35 2.65 5.39 -23.19
C HIS A 35 3.13 3.97 -23.37
N VAL A 36 2.32 3.15 -24.04
CA VAL A 36 2.60 1.72 -24.21
C VAL A 36 3.39 1.52 -25.50
N PRO A 37 4.67 1.09 -25.46
CA PRO A 37 5.31 0.54 -26.64
C PRO A 37 4.53 -0.71 -27.02
N TYR A 38 4.02 -0.76 -28.25
CA TYR A 38 3.21 -1.84 -28.77
C TYR A 38 3.91 -3.20 -28.55
N GLN A 39 3.48 -3.97 -27.55
CA GLN A 39 3.83 -5.38 -27.41
C GLN A 39 2.66 -6.19 -27.94
N GLN A 40 2.92 -6.96 -29.01
CA GLN A 40 1.93 -7.77 -29.75
C GLN A 40 1.43 -9.01 -29.01
N SER A 41 1.81 -9.19 -27.75
CA SER A 41 1.56 -10.41 -27.01
C SER A 41 0.52 -10.12 -25.93
N ASP A 42 -0.61 -10.83 -26.02
CA ASP A 42 -1.67 -11.00 -25.02
C ASP A 42 -2.91 -10.12 -25.15
N GLY A 43 -4.08 -10.78 -25.10
CA GLY A 43 -5.40 -10.25 -25.44
C GLY A 43 -5.95 -9.16 -24.50
N LEU A 44 -5.19 -8.75 -23.48
CA LEU A 44 -5.53 -7.65 -22.59
C LEU A 44 -4.40 -6.62 -22.63
N GLY A 45 -4.69 -5.41 -23.12
CA GLY A 45 -3.69 -4.35 -23.19
C GLY A 45 -3.12 -3.98 -21.80
N PRO A 46 -1.88 -3.46 -21.71
CA PRO A 46 -1.23 -3.11 -20.43
C PRO A 46 -2.00 -2.12 -19.55
N LYS A 47 -2.98 -1.42 -20.12
CA LYS A 47 -3.84 -0.48 -19.40
C LYS A 47 -5.01 -1.14 -18.67
N THR A 48 -5.41 -2.36 -19.02
CA THR A 48 -6.62 -3.00 -18.48
C THR A 48 -6.55 -3.18 -16.97
N VAL A 49 -5.42 -3.70 -16.46
CA VAL A 49 -5.23 -3.93 -15.03
C VAL A 49 -5.24 -2.61 -14.24
N PRO A 50 -4.45 -1.57 -14.60
CA PRO A 50 -4.53 -0.27 -13.95
C PRO A 50 -5.94 0.34 -13.91
N TYR A 51 -6.69 0.27 -15.01
CA TYR A 51 -8.06 0.78 -15.04
C TYR A 51 -9.00 0.02 -14.12
N MET A 52 -8.91 -1.32 -14.09
CA MET A 52 -9.71 -2.14 -13.19
C MET A 52 -9.42 -1.82 -11.72
N VAL A 53 -8.14 -1.72 -11.35
CA VAL A 53 -7.73 -1.39 -9.99
C VAL A 53 -8.19 0.02 -9.61
N GLY A 54 -7.94 1.02 -10.45
CA GLY A 54 -8.39 2.40 -10.22
C GLY A 54 -9.91 2.50 -10.05
N ALA A 55 -10.68 1.82 -10.92
CA ALA A 55 -12.13 1.78 -10.82
C ALA A 55 -12.61 1.11 -9.52
N LEU A 56 -12.00 -0.01 -9.12
CA LEU A 56 -12.36 -0.72 -7.90
C LEU A 56 -12.06 0.13 -6.66
N LEU A 57 -10.92 0.82 -6.61
CA LEU A 57 -10.57 1.73 -5.52
C LEU A 57 -11.59 2.87 -5.39
N LEU A 58 -12.01 3.46 -6.51
CA LEU A 58 -13.04 4.52 -6.52
C LEU A 58 -14.39 3.99 -6.02
N VAL A 59 -14.80 2.80 -6.47
CA VAL A 59 -16.02 2.16 -6.00
C VAL A 59 -15.96 1.94 -4.49
N CYS A 60 -14.88 1.36 -3.98
CA CYS A 60 -14.68 1.15 -2.54
C CYS A 60 -14.71 2.48 -1.76
N ALA A 61 -14.09 3.54 -2.29
CA ALA A 61 -14.08 4.85 -1.65
C ALA A 61 -15.50 5.42 -1.52
N VAL A 62 -16.28 5.36 -2.60
CA VAL A 62 -17.69 5.80 -2.60
C VAL A 62 -18.53 4.97 -1.65
N LEU A 63 -18.41 3.64 -1.68
CA LEU A 63 -19.14 2.75 -0.79
C LEU A 63 -18.79 2.99 0.67
N LEU A 64 -17.53 3.28 0.98
CA LEU A 64 -17.09 3.59 2.33
C LEU A 64 -17.67 4.93 2.80
N VAL A 65 -17.65 5.98 1.98
CA VAL A 65 -18.31 7.26 2.31
C VAL A 65 -19.79 7.02 2.61
N ILE A 66 -20.48 6.25 1.76
CA ILE A 66 -21.89 5.91 1.96
C ILE A 66 -22.08 5.14 3.28
N ASN A 67 -21.19 4.20 3.61
CA ASN A 67 -21.26 3.43 4.84
C ASN A 67 -21.11 4.32 6.08
N VAL A 68 -20.12 5.23 6.08
CA VAL A 68 -19.89 6.18 7.18
C VAL A 68 -21.07 7.14 7.34
N LEU A 69 -21.61 7.66 6.23
CA LEU A 69 -22.80 8.52 6.25
C LEU A 69 -24.05 7.78 6.76
N ARG A 70 -24.14 6.46 6.55
CA ARG A 70 -25.19 5.60 7.10
C ARG A 70 -24.98 5.26 8.59
N GLY A 71 -23.89 5.73 9.18
CA GLY A 71 -23.52 5.43 10.57
C GLY A 71 -22.92 4.03 10.75
N GLY A 72 -22.49 3.39 9.66
CA GLY A 72 -21.64 2.22 9.74
C GLY A 72 -20.28 2.62 10.33
N SER A 73 -19.76 1.82 11.24
CA SER A 73 -18.42 1.98 11.77
C SER A 73 -17.68 0.65 11.64
N ALA A 74 -16.39 0.71 11.34
CA ALA A 74 -15.55 -0.47 11.32
C ALA A 74 -15.44 -1.01 12.74
N GLU A 75 -15.99 -2.19 13.03
CA GLU A 75 -15.69 -2.85 14.31
C GLU A 75 -14.18 -3.07 14.36
N PRO A 76 -13.50 -2.72 15.47
CA PRO A 76 -12.08 -3.06 15.61
C PRO A 76 -11.95 -4.55 15.36
N ASP A 77 -11.05 -4.91 14.45
CA ASP A 77 -10.77 -6.31 14.15
C ASP A 77 -10.22 -6.93 15.44
N GLU A 78 -11.01 -7.77 16.10
CA GLU A 78 -10.54 -8.66 17.18
C GLU A 78 -9.74 -9.79 16.52
N GLY A 79 -8.65 -9.41 15.85
CA GLY A 79 -7.67 -10.36 15.36
C GLY A 79 -7.04 -11.07 16.55
N GLU A 80 -7.02 -12.39 16.49
CA GLU A 80 -6.69 -13.33 17.58
C GLU A 80 -5.36 -13.03 18.30
N ASP A 81 -4.43 -12.26 17.72
CA ASP A 81 -3.11 -11.93 18.31
C ASP A 81 -2.56 -10.55 17.90
N ILE A 82 -3.41 -9.54 17.67
CA ILE A 82 -2.93 -8.19 17.30
C ILE A 82 -2.97 -7.28 18.53
N GLU A 83 -1.86 -7.17 19.27
CA GLU A 83 -1.70 -6.09 20.24
C GLU A 83 -1.54 -4.77 19.48
N ALA A 84 -2.66 -4.07 19.29
CA ALA A 84 -2.80 -2.81 18.54
C ALA A 84 -1.90 -1.65 19.04
N GLY A 85 -1.09 -1.88 20.08
CA GLY A 85 -0.10 -0.96 20.63
C GLY A 85 1.35 -1.29 20.28
N THR A 86 1.63 -2.36 19.52
CA THR A 86 3.02 -2.73 19.18
C THR A 86 3.65 -1.60 18.34
N PRO A 87 4.73 -0.96 18.82
CA PRO A 87 5.37 0.12 18.10
C PRO A 87 6.03 -0.40 16.83
N ILE A 88 5.91 0.37 15.74
CA ILE A 88 6.59 0.08 14.47
C ILE A 88 8.10 0.07 14.70
N ASP A 89 8.78 -1.02 14.30
CA ASP A 89 10.24 -1.10 14.36
C ASP A 89 10.87 -0.34 13.18
N TRP A 90 11.11 0.96 13.41
CA TRP A 90 11.76 1.84 12.44
C TRP A 90 13.19 1.40 12.08
N LYS A 91 13.86 0.59 12.91
CA LYS A 91 15.18 0.05 12.58
C LYS A 91 15.13 -0.97 11.45
N ILE A 92 13.97 -1.59 11.25
CA ILE A 92 13.73 -2.52 10.15
C ILE A 92 13.11 -1.78 8.96
N VAL A 93 12.12 -0.92 9.22
CA VAL A 93 11.35 -0.23 8.17
C VAL A 93 12.23 0.75 7.37
N VAL A 94 13.09 1.54 8.03
CA VAL A 94 13.89 2.56 7.33
C VAL A 94 14.92 1.93 6.38
N PRO A 95 15.75 0.97 6.81
CA PRO A 95 16.71 0.35 5.90
C PRO A 95 16.03 -0.44 4.78
N LEU A 96 14.90 -1.11 5.04
CA LEU A 96 14.13 -1.80 4.01
C LEU A 96 13.59 -0.83 2.95
N GLY A 97 13.03 0.31 3.39
CA GLY A 97 12.59 1.38 2.49
C GLY A 97 13.74 1.98 1.67
N LEU A 98 14.92 2.14 2.28
CA LEU A 98 16.11 2.62 1.59
C LEU A 98 16.55 1.67 0.47
N VAL A 99 16.60 0.36 0.73
CA VAL A 99 16.95 -0.66 -0.28
C VAL A 99 15.95 -0.64 -1.44
N PHE A 100 14.67 -0.43 -1.16
CA PHE A 100 13.65 -0.29 -2.20
C PHE A 100 13.86 0.96 -3.06
N ILE A 101 14.19 2.10 -2.46
CA ILE A 101 14.50 3.34 -3.21
C ILE A 101 15.76 3.14 -4.08
N ILE A 102 16.79 2.48 -3.56
CA ILE A 102 17.99 2.15 -4.33
C ILE A 102 17.60 1.29 -5.54
N ASN A 103 16.74 0.28 -5.36
CA ASN A 103 16.27 -0.54 -6.48
C ASN A 103 15.58 0.30 -7.56
N ILE A 104 14.69 1.22 -7.19
CA ILE A 104 13.99 2.11 -8.16
C ILE A 104 14.97 2.93 -8.98
N VAL A 105 16.01 3.50 -8.35
CA VAL A 105 16.98 4.34 -9.06
C VAL A 105 17.91 3.51 -9.94
N PHE A 106 18.29 2.31 -9.50
CA PHE A 106 19.29 1.48 -10.17
C PHE A 106 18.71 0.51 -11.19
N ILE A 107 17.40 0.26 -11.20
CA ILE A 107 16.77 -0.72 -12.10
C ILE A 107 17.02 -0.41 -13.58
N ASP A 108 16.99 0.86 -13.97
CA ASP A 108 17.21 1.28 -15.35
C ASP A 108 18.69 1.18 -15.77
N MET A 109 19.62 1.35 -14.82
CA MET A 109 21.06 1.33 -15.09
C MET A 109 21.68 -0.07 -15.02
N LEU A 110 21.35 -0.85 -13.99
CA LEU A 110 21.92 -2.19 -13.75
C LEU A 110 21.10 -3.32 -14.35
N GLY A 111 19.90 -3.01 -14.84
CA GLY A 111 18.95 -4.00 -15.31
C GLY A 111 18.29 -4.78 -14.18
N TRP A 112 17.22 -5.48 -14.55
CA TRP A 112 16.31 -6.12 -13.60
C TRP A 112 16.98 -7.18 -12.71
N VAL A 113 17.88 -7.99 -13.27
CA VAL A 113 18.50 -9.12 -12.54
C VAL A 113 19.43 -8.63 -11.42
N ILE A 114 20.31 -7.68 -11.73
CA ILE A 114 21.28 -7.17 -10.75
C ILE A 114 20.56 -6.31 -9.71
N SER A 115 19.70 -5.40 -10.15
CA SER A 115 18.92 -4.55 -9.23
C SER A 115 18.01 -5.38 -8.32
N GLY A 116 17.38 -6.43 -8.86
CA GLY A 116 16.58 -7.37 -8.09
C GLY A 116 17.41 -8.14 -7.05
N THR A 117 18.61 -8.59 -7.42
CA THR A 117 19.50 -9.28 -6.48
C THR A 117 19.89 -8.37 -5.31
N ILE A 118 20.22 -7.10 -5.58
CA ILE A 118 20.51 -6.10 -4.54
C ILE A 118 19.29 -5.87 -3.65
N LEU A 119 18.10 -5.78 -4.23
CA LEU A 119 16.85 -5.60 -3.47
C LEU A 119 16.60 -6.78 -2.53
N PHE A 120 16.66 -8.02 -3.03
CA PHE A 120 16.40 -9.21 -2.24
C PHE A 120 17.46 -9.43 -1.16
N TRP A 121 18.75 -9.27 -1.50
CA TRP A 121 19.83 -9.38 -0.54
C TRP A 121 19.75 -8.28 0.53
N GLY A 122 19.52 -7.04 0.11
CA GLY A 122 19.38 -5.89 1.01
C GLY A 122 18.15 -5.97 1.92
N SER A 123 17.09 -6.69 1.53
CA SER A 123 15.89 -6.88 2.37
C SER A 123 16.13 -7.77 3.59
N VAL A 124 17.16 -8.61 3.56
CA VAL A 124 17.54 -9.50 4.68
C VAL A 124 18.45 -8.79 5.68
N TRP A 125 19.21 -7.79 5.23
CA TRP A 125 20.15 -7.05 6.07
C TRP A 125 19.56 -6.41 7.35
N PRO A 126 18.35 -5.80 7.32
CA PRO A 126 17.76 -5.21 8.52
C PRO A 126 17.52 -6.27 9.61
N TRP A 127 17.18 -7.49 9.21
CA TRP A 127 16.99 -8.62 10.13
C TRP A 127 18.31 -9.11 10.74
N ALA A 128 19.42 -9.05 9.98
CA ALA A 128 20.74 -9.43 10.49
C ALA A 128 21.26 -8.49 11.60
N GLY A 129 20.78 -7.24 11.65
CA GLY A 129 21.08 -6.30 12.73
C GLY A 129 20.21 -6.44 13.98
N ALA A 130 19.10 -7.19 13.92
CA ALA A 130 18.17 -7.37 15.04
C ALA A 130 18.52 -8.59 15.92
N THR A 131 19.30 -9.53 15.41
CA THR A 131 19.72 -10.74 16.16
C THR A 131 20.79 -10.44 17.22
N THR A 132 21.46 -9.30 17.16
CA THR A 132 22.49 -8.89 18.13
C THR A 132 21.91 -8.35 19.44
N SER A 133 20.62 -8.05 19.52
CA SER A 133 19.97 -7.60 20.77
C SER A 133 19.28 -8.70 21.58
N ALA A 134 19.29 -9.95 21.10
CA ALA A 134 18.64 -11.09 21.76
C ALA A 134 19.60 -11.97 22.59
N THR A 135 20.87 -11.58 22.72
CA THR A 135 21.92 -12.37 23.39
C THR A 135 22.56 -11.69 24.60
N ASP A 136 22.00 -10.57 25.09
CA ASP A 136 22.42 -9.91 26.34
C ASP A 136 21.32 -9.92 27.40
#